data_AF-A0A9D7DFL2-F1
#
_entry.id   AF-A0A9D7DFL2-F1
#
_cell.length_a   1.000
_cell.length_b   1.000
_cell.length_c   1.000
_cell.angle_alpha   90.00
_cell.angle_beta   90.00
_cell.angle_gamma   90.00
#
_symmetry.space_group_name_H-M   'P 1'
#
loop_
_entity.id
_entity.type
_entity.pdbx_description
1 polymer ?
#
loop_
_entity_poly.entity_id
_entity_poly.type
_entity_poly.pdbx_seq_one_letter_code
_entity_poly.pdbx_strand_id
1 'polypeptide(L)'
;MAGERMRKSDVDQLLTIYFSERRRLIFQLARVRDAIAELKRRKVLKEVGGESSLVKRGPGRPRKIDGAAPERRGRKTGGKRKRTTKNGGYRLNPWDLMVKEVIERSGFMVREDLYAIALEWAKRNDPKRKAASVDLKLTQTLQKLSGKRGVLGTYRSGTRRGYHYGLKDWFFKSTGKVRPAYLDQLK
;
A
#
# COMPACT_ATOMS: atom_id res chain seq x y z
N MET A 1 5.81 49.74 13.84
CA MET A 1 5.82 48.27 13.96
C MET A 1 6.66 47.93 15.18
N ALA A 2 6.02 47.78 16.34
CA ALA A 2 6.71 47.55 17.61
C ALA A 2 7.45 46.21 17.56
N GLY A 3 8.78 46.25 17.67
CA GLY A 3 9.59 45.05 17.80
C GLY A 3 9.45 44.51 19.21
N GLU A 4 8.46 43.62 19.42
CA GLU A 4 8.41 42.81 20.63
C GLU A 4 9.74 42.05 20.76
N ARG A 5 10.47 42.30 21.85
CA ARG A 5 11.68 41.56 22.18
C ARG A 5 11.26 40.11 22.48
N MET A 6 11.41 39.26 21.47
CA MET A 6 11.23 37.80 21.59
C MET A 6 11.98 37.30 22.83
N ARG A 7 11.31 36.49 23.67
CA ARG A 7 11.95 35.91 24.84
C ARG A 7 13.05 34.96 24.36
N LYS A 8 14.15 34.86 25.11
CA LYS A 8 15.30 33.99 24.76
C LYS A 8 14.86 32.53 24.54
N SER A 9 13.90 32.05 25.34
CA SER A 9 13.27 30.73 25.20
C SER A 9 12.64 30.51 23.82
N ASP A 10 11.97 31.52 23.29
CA ASP A 10 11.18 31.42 22.06
C ASP A 10 12.13 31.42 20.85
N VAL A 11 13.23 32.16 20.96
CA VAL A 11 14.33 32.13 19.98
C VAL A 11 14.96 30.75 19.93
N ASP A 12 15.26 30.14 21.08
CA ASP A 12 15.87 28.80 21.15
C ASP A 12 14.95 27.70 20.59
N GLN A 13 13.64 27.81 20.85
CA GLN A 13 12.63 26.91 20.27
C GLN A 13 12.56 27.06 18.75
N LEU A 14 12.49 28.29 18.24
CA LEU A 14 12.49 28.54 16.79
C LEU A 14 13.76 28.05 16.11
N LEU A 15 14.93 28.29 16.71
CA LEU A 15 16.20 27.77 16.18
C LEU A 15 16.19 26.24 16.08
N THR A 16 15.66 25.55 17.09
CA THR A 16 15.54 24.09 17.08
C THR A 16 14.62 23.61 15.95
N ILE A 17 13.48 24.27 15.76
CA ILE A 17 12.55 23.99 14.66
C ILE A 17 13.26 24.18 13.32
N TYR A 18 13.88 25.34 13.10
CA TYR A 18 14.57 25.64 11.84
C TYR A 18 15.78 24.75 11.59
N PHE A 19 16.49 24.28 12.61
CA PHE A 19 17.53 23.26 12.44
C PHE A 19 16.97 21.92 11.95
N SER A 20 15.84 21.50 12.50
CA SER A 20 15.17 20.28 12.05
C SER A 20 14.68 20.39 10.60
N GLU A 21 14.13 21.55 10.23
CA GLU A 21 13.70 21.85 8.86
C GLU A 21 14.88 21.91 7.89
N ARG A 22 15.98 22.57 8.27
CA ARG A 22 17.21 22.60 7.49
C ARG A 22 17.71 21.18 7.18
N ARG A 23 17.76 20.30 8.19
CA ARG A 23 18.17 18.89 7.98
C ARG A 23 17.23 18.16 7.02
N ARG A 24 15.91 18.36 7.17
CA ARG A 24 14.91 17.78 6.27
C ARG A 24 15.08 18.27 4.83
N LEU A 25 15.28 19.57 4.63
CA LEU A 25 15.47 20.16 3.30
C LEU A 25 16.75 19.67 2.62
N ILE A 26 17.85 19.55 3.37
CA ILE A 26 19.11 18.97 2.86
C ILE A 26 18.89 17.54 2.37
N PHE A 27 18.17 16.72 3.15
CA PHE A 27 17.87 15.34 2.76
C PHE A 27 16.98 15.25 1.52
N GLN A 28 15.97 16.12 1.42
CA GLN A 28 15.12 16.20 0.23
C GLN A 28 15.93 16.62 -1.01
N LEU A 29 16.80 17.62 -0.85
CA LEU A 29 17.67 18.10 -1.92
C LEU A 29 18.63 17.01 -2.40
N ALA A 30 19.23 16.23 -1.49
CA ALA A 30 20.07 15.09 -1.83
C ALA A 30 19.32 14.06 -2.68
N ARG A 31 18.10 13.67 -2.27
CA ARG A 31 17.26 12.75 -3.05
C ARG A 31 16.91 13.27 -4.44
N VAL A 32 16.63 14.57 -4.56
CA VAL A 32 16.36 15.20 -5.86
C VAL A 32 17.60 15.17 -6.74
N ARG A 33 18.79 15.45 -6.20
CA ARG A 33 20.05 15.34 -6.94
C ARG A 33 20.30 13.92 -7.44
N ASP A 34 20.09 12.92 -6.60
CA ASP A 34 20.25 11.51 -6.97
C ASP A 34 19.28 11.11 -8.10
N ALA A 35 18.02 11.52 -7.99
CA ALA A 35 17.02 11.27 -9.03
C ALA A 35 17.40 11.94 -10.36
N ILE A 36 17.90 13.18 -10.33
CA ILE A 36 18.39 13.88 -11.53
C ILE A 36 19.58 13.13 -12.14
N ALA A 37 20.52 12.67 -11.32
CA ALA A 37 21.68 11.89 -11.78
C ALA A 37 21.24 10.57 -12.45
N GLU A 38 20.27 9.88 -11.87
CA GLU A 38 19.69 8.65 -12.45
C GLU A 38 19.01 8.93 -13.79
N LEU A 39 18.23 10.00 -13.89
CA LEU A 39 17.57 10.40 -15.14
C LEU A 39 18.58 10.79 -16.22
N LYS A 40 19.66 11.50 -15.86
CA LYS A 40 20.75 11.81 -16.80
C LYS A 40 21.43 10.53 -17.32
N ARG A 41 21.72 9.55 -16.45
CA ARG A 41 22.29 8.24 -16.86
C ARG A 41 21.36 7.51 -17.84
N ARG A 42 20.06 7.52 -17.60
CA ARG A 42 19.06 6.90 -18.50
C ARG A 42 18.97 7.61 -19.85
N LYS A 43 19.11 8.94 -19.87
CA LYS A 43 19.15 9.70 -21.13
C LYS A 43 20.34 9.27 -21.99
N VAL A 44 21.54 9.20 -21.41
CA VAL A 44 22.76 8.75 -22.12
C VAL A 44 22.60 7.32 -22.64
N LEU A 45 22.10 6.38 -21.81
CA LEU A 45 21.87 5.00 -22.24
C LEU A 45 20.85 4.87 -23.39
N LYS A 46 19.85 5.74 -23.44
CA LYS A 46 18.87 5.77 -24.54
C LYS A 46 19.47 6.31 -25.84
N GLU A 47 20.42 7.23 -25.75
CA GLU A 47 21.13 7.79 -26.90
C GLU A 47 22.17 6.81 -27.47
N VAL A 48 22.82 5.99 -26.63
CA VAL A 48 23.83 4.99 -27.08
C VAL A 48 23.21 3.68 -27.58
N GLY A 49 22.03 3.29 -27.10
CA GLY A 49 21.36 2.02 -27.47
C GLY A 49 20.52 2.06 -28.75
N GLY A 50 20.72 3.08 -29.59
CA GLY A 50 19.81 3.48 -30.66
C GLY A 50 20.23 3.14 -32.07
N GLU A 51 21.12 2.19 -32.35
CA GLU A 51 21.42 1.76 -33.72
C GLU A 51 22.09 0.37 -33.77
N SER A 52 21.36 -0.64 -34.24
CA SER A 52 21.86 -1.84 -34.94
C SER A 52 20.68 -2.76 -35.25
N SER A 53 19.95 -2.41 -36.30
CA SER A 53 19.21 -3.39 -37.08
C SER A 53 20.20 -4.18 -37.96
N LEU A 54 19.86 -5.43 -38.27
CA LEU A 54 20.55 -6.42 -39.13
C LEU A 54 21.38 -7.48 -38.39
N VAL A 55 20.79 -8.67 -38.20
CA VAL A 55 21.40 -9.93 -38.71
C VAL A 55 20.29 -10.91 -39.15
N LYS A 56 20.38 -11.33 -40.42
CA LYS A 56 19.57 -12.33 -41.13
C LYS A 56 19.56 -13.68 -40.42
N ARG A 57 18.41 -14.37 -40.36
CA ARG A 57 18.30 -15.81 -40.06
C ARG A 57 18.26 -16.60 -41.37
N GLY A 58 19.34 -17.32 -41.69
CA GLY A 58 19.39 -18.24 -42.83
C GLY A 58 18.80 -19.63 -42.52
N PRO A 59 18.40 -20.39 -43.54
CA PRO A 59 17.84 -21.73 -43.38
C PRO A 59 18.98 -22.74 -43.19
N GLY A 60 18.87 -23.63 -42.19
CA GLY A 60 19.91 -24.60 -41.88
C GLY A 60 20.44 -24.43 -40.47
N ARG A 61 19.64 -24.83 -39.49
CA ARG A 61 20.03 -25.04 -38.10
C ARG A 61 20.95 -26.28 -38.01
N PRO A 62 22.23 -26.18 -37.61
CA PRO A 62 23.04 -27.35 -37.30
C PRO A 62 22.88 -27.76 -35.82
N ARG A 63 23.14 -29.05 -35.59
CA ARG A 63 22.79 -29.83 -34.40
C ARG A 63 23.55 -29.39 -33.14
N LYS A 64 22.86 -29.55 -32.02
CA LYS A 64 23.35 -29.48 -30.65
C LYS A 64 24.49 -30.50 -30.47
N ILE A 65 25.66 -30.06 -30.03
CA ILE A 65 26.78 -30.92 -29.58
C ILE A 65 26.94 -30.71 -28.08
N ASP A 66 27.11 -31.84 -27.38
CA ASP A 66 27.16 -31.99 -25.93
C ASP A 66 28.41 -31.38 -25.31
N GLY A 67 28.28 -30.81 -24.12
CA GLY A 67 29.41 -30.34 -23.32
C GLY A 67 29.45 -28.85 -23.01
N ALA A 68 28.32 -28.25 -22.62
CA ALA A 68 28.32 -26.99 -21.89
C ALA A 68 27.21 -27.03 -20.84
N ALA A 69 27.57 -26.71 -19.60
CA ALA A 69 26.72 -26.73 -18.40
C ALA A 69 25.34 -26.10 -18.67
N PRO A 70 24.26 -26.55 -17.98
CA PRO A 70 22.95 -25.94 -18.16
C PRO A 70 23.01 -24.51 -17.63
N GLU A 71 23.31 -23.58 -18.53
CA GLU A 71 23.11 -22.16 -18.35
C GLU A 71 21.62 -22.02 -18.05
N ARG A 72 21.32 -21.84 -16.75
CA ARG A 72 19.96 -21.69 -16.25
C ARG A 72 19.33 -20.63 -17.12
N ARG A 73 18.44 -21.05 -18.03
CA ARG A 73 17.64 -20.14 -18.83
C ARG A 73 17.08 -19.14 -17.84
N GLY A 74 17.63 -17.93 -17.84
CA GLY A 74 17.09 -16.82 -17.10
C GLY A 74 15.67 -16.72 -17.60
N ARG A 75 14.74 -17.31 -16.84
CA ARG A 75 13.32 -17.26 -17.10
C ARG A 75 13.08 -15.77 -17.05
N LYS A 76 12.96 -15.13 -18.22
CA LYS A 76 12.72 -13.70 -18.32
C LYS A 76 11.58 -13.46 -17.36
N THR A 77 11.89 -12.86 -16.22
CA THR A 77 10.93 -12.28 -15.31
C THR A 77 10.43 -11.05 -16.05
N GLY A 78 9.71 -11.29 -17.15
CA GLY A 78 8.61 -10.47 -17.59
C GLY A 78 7.56 -10.55 -16.50
N GLY A 79 7.91 -10.07 -15.31
CA GLY A 79 6.99 -9.74 -14.27
C GLY A 79 6.08 -8.73 -14.92
N LYS A 80 4.90 -9.19 -15.37
CA LYS A 80 3.80 -8.31 -15.70
C LYS A 80 3.75 -7.32 -14.56
N ARG A 81 4.10 -6.05 -14.82
CA ARG A 81 4.00 -4.98 -13.84
C ARG A 81 2.64 -5.15 -13.20
N LYS A 82 2.60 -5.47 -11.90
CA LYS A 82 1.33 -5.60 -11.17
C LYS A 82 0.62 -4.29 -11.44
N ARG A 83 -0.45 -4.33 -12.25
CA ARG A 83 -1.35 -3.19 -12.43
C ARG A 83 -1.87 -2.89 -11.02
N THR A 84 -1.26 -1.89 -10.38
CA THR A 84 -1.80 -1.28 -9.18
C THR A 84 -3.03 -0.55 -9.68
N THR A 85 -4.19 -1.20 -9.56
CA THR A 85 -5.47 -0.56 -9.77
C THR A 85 -5.61 0.48 -8.67
N LYS A 86 -5.07 1.68 -8.91
CA LYS A 86 -5.26 2.85 -8.06
C LYS A 86 -6.69 3.30 -8.28
N ASN A 87 -7.57 2.83 -7.39
CA ASN A 87 -8.96 3.24 -7.20
C ASN A 87 -9.91 2.93 -8.38
N GLY A 88 -11.06 2.32 -8.05
CA GLY A 88 -12.27 2.49 -8.87
C GLY A 88 -12.69 1.38 -9.84
N GLY A 89 -12.03 0.22 -9.89
CA GLY A 89 -12.42 -0.87 -10.82
C GLY A 89 -12.86 -2.18 -10.16
N TYR A 90 -12.85 -2.27 -8.83
CA TYR A 90 -13.16 -3.52 -8.15
C TYR A 90 -14.63 -3.61 -7.79
N ARG A 91 -15.34 -4.58 -8.40
CA ARG A 91 -16.69 -4.96 -7.97
C ARG A 91 -16.58 -5.61 -6.59
N LEU A 92 -17.13 -4.94 -5.58
CA LEU A 92 -17.22 -5.48 -4.23
C LEU A 92 -18.06 -6.76 -4.27
N ASN A 93 -17.53 -7.84 -3.73
CA ASN A 93 -18.28 -9.08 -3.52
C ASN A 93 -19.36 -8.83 -2.45
N PRO A 94 -20.47 -9.58 -2.42
CA PRO A 94 -21.44 -9.53 -1.32
C PRO A 94 -20.82 -9.52 0.10
N TRP A 95 -19.77 -10.31 0.32
CA TRP A 95 -19.02 -10.30 1.58
C TRP A 95 -18.27 -8.99 1.84
N ASP A 96 -17.68 -8.41 0.78
CA ASP A 96 -16.98 -7.13 0.88
C ASP A 96 -17.98 -5.99 1.19
N LEU A 97 -19.17 -6.03 0.59
CA LEU A 97 -20.26 -5.06 0.82
C LEU A 97 -20.79 -5.17 2.24
N MET A 98 -21.06 -6.39 2.72
CA MET A 98 -21.51 -6.62 4.10
C MET A 98 -20.54 -5.98 5.11
N VAL A 99 -19.24 -6.25 4.98
CA VAL A 99 -18.24 -5.68 5.91
C VAL A 99 -18.18 -4.16 5.80
N LYS A 100 -18.28 -3.61 4.59
CA LYS A 100 -18.28 -2.15 4.37
C LYS A 100 -19.48 -1.48 5.02
N GLU A 101 -20.68 -2.02 4.82
CA GLU A 101 -21.94 -1.49 5.36
C GLU A 101 -21.99 -1.57 6.89
N VAL A 102 -21.51 -2.67 7.47
CA VAL A 102 -21.46 -2.85 8.93
C VAL A 102 -20.52 -1.81 9.55
N ILE A 103 -19.33 -1.62 8.99
CA ILE A 103 -18.37 -0.62 9.47
C ILE A 103 -18.94 0.80 9.26
N GLU A 104 -19.57 1.09 8.13
CA GLU A 104 -20.21 2.38 7.87
C GLU A 104 -21.28 2.76 8.90
N ARG A 105 -22.04 1.77 9.41
CA ARG A 105 -23.11 2.00 10.40
C ARG A 105 -22.61 2.06 11.84
N SER A 106 -21.67 1.19 12.20
CA SER A 106 -21.30 0.98 13.61
C SER A 106 -19.96 1.58 14.00
N GLY A 107 -19.18 2.10 13.05
CA GLY A 107 -17.86 2.65 13.34
C GLY A 107 -16.76 1.59 13.31
N PHE A 108 -15.72 1.78 14.12
CA PHE A 108 -14.59 0.87 14.17
C PHE A 108 -14.97 -0.46 14.83
N MET A 109 -14.63 -1.57 14.17
CA MET A 109 -14.92 -2.90 14.71
C MET A 109 -13.70 -3.81 14.77
N VAL A 110 -13.68 -4.69 15.77
CA VAL A 110 -12.70 -5.79 15.86
C VAL A 110 -13.18 -6.96 15.01
N ARG A 111 -12.24 -7.84 14.62
CA ARG A 111 -12.54 -9.07 13.87
C ARG A 111 -13.59 -9.94 14.57
N GLU A 112 -13.56 -10.02 15.89
CA GLU A 112 -14.45 -10.87 16.69
C GLU A 112 -15.90 -10.42 16.57
N ASP A 113 -16.16 -9.12 16.71
CA ASP A 113 -17.50 -8.54 16.55
C ASP A 113 -18.00 -8.73 15.10
N LEU A 114 -17.12 -8.49 14.11
CA LEU A 114 -17.41 -8.73 12.70
C LEU A 114 -17.71 -10.20 12.41
N TYR A 115 -17.12 -11.13 13.15
CA TYR A 115 -17.36 -12.57 12.98
C TYR A 115 -18.75 -12.97 13.47
N ALA A 116 -19.21 -12.43 14.61
CA ALA A 116 -20.57 -12.66 15.09
C ALA A 116 -21.61 -12.20 14.04
N ILE A 117 -21.44 -10.98 13.50
CA ILE A 117 -22.32 -10.43 12.47
C ILE A 117 -22.21 -11.24 11.16
N ALA A 118 -21.01 -11.67 10.79
CA ALA A 118 -20.79 -12.48 9.60
C ALA A 118 -21.48 -13.86 9.70
N LEU A 119 -21.55 -14.47 10.88
CA LEU A 119 -22.28 -15.72 11.09
C LEU A 119 -23.78 -15.53 10.87
N GLU A 120 -24.38 -14.46 11.42
CA GLU A 120 -25.79 -14.14 11.21
C GLU A 120 -26.10 -13.84 9.74
N TRP A 121 -25.22 -13.07 9.09
CA TRP A 121 -25.34 -12.76 7.67
C TRP A 121 -25.20 -14.02 6.80
N ALA A 122 -24.27 -14.91 7.14
CA ALA A 122 -24.06 -16.17 6.42
C ALA A 122 -25.26 -17.11 6.54
N LYS A 123 -25.93 -17.16 7.70
CA LYS A 123 -27.17 -17.93 7.85
C LYS A 123 -28.26 -17.50 6.86
N ARG A 124 -28.30 -16.22 6.50
CA ARG A 124 -29.29 -15.66 5.57
C ARG A 124 -28.87 -15.79 4.09
N ASN A 125 -27.60 -15.55 3.79
CA ASN A 125 -27.13 -15.40 2.40
C ASN A 125 -26.34 -16.61 1.86
N ASP A 126 -25.75 -17.42 2.73
CA ASP A 126 -24.95 -18.59 2.35
C ASP A 126 -25.07 -19.73 3.40
N PRO A 127 -26.27 -20.30 3.58
CA PRO A 127 -26.58 -21.21 4.69
C PRO A 127 -25.83 -22.54 4.63
N LYS A 128 -25.23 -22.87 3.47
CA LYS A 128 -24.48 -24.13 3.29
C LYS A 128 -23.05 -24.07 3.85
N ARG A 129 -22.56 -22.88 4.25
CA ARG A 129 -21.21 -22.74 4.81
C ARG A 129 -21.15 -23.11 6.28
N LYS A 130 -20.12 -23.88 6.63
CA LYS A 130 -19.74 -24.15 8.02
C LYS A 130 -19.12 -22.91 8.67
N ALA A 131 -19.21 -22.80 9.99
CA ALA A 131 -18.65 -21.69 10.76
C ALA A 131 -17.15 -21.44 10.50
N ALA A 132 -16.33 -22.51 10.45
CA ALA A 132 -14.91 -22.41 10.12
C ALA A 132 -14.65 -21.81 8.72
N SER A 133 -15.51 -22.12 7.74
CA SER A 133 -15.42 -21.55 6.40
C SER A 133 -15.83 -20.08 6.36
N VAL A 134 -16.75 -19.66 7.24
CA VAL A 134 -17.12 -18.25 7.43
C VAL A 134 -15.95 -17.47 8.00
N ASP A 135 -15.26 -17.99 9.02
CA ASP A 135 -14.10 -17.33 9.63
C ASP A 135 -12.95 -17.14 8.63
N LEU A 136 -12.64 -18.20 7.86
CA LEU A 136 -11.64 -18.12 6.79
C LEU A 136 -12.03 -17.07 5.75
N LYS A 137 -13.31 -17.04 5.35
CA LYS A 137 -13.81 -16.11 4.35
C LYS A 137 -13.76 -14.67 4.85
N LEU A 138 -14.13 -14.43 6.09
CA LEU A 138 -14.04 -13.13 6.74
C LEU A 138 -12.59 -12.65 6.80
N THR A 139 -11.66 -13.51 7.22
CA THR A 139 -10.23 -13.18 7.29
C THR A 139 -9.67 -12.76 5.93
N GLN A 140 -9.99 -13.54 4.88
CA GLN A 140 -9.59 -13.20 3.51
C GLN A 140 -10.19 -11.87 3.03
N THR A 141 -11.44 -11.61 3.39
CA THR A 141 -12.16 -10.38 3.05
C THR A 141 -11.50 -9.17 3.72
N LEU A 142 -11.20 -9.27 5.02
CA LEU A 142 -10.53 -8.21 5.78
C LEU A 142 -9.11 -7.93 5.26
N GLN A 143 -8.30 -8.97 5.01
CA GLN A 143 -6.95 -8.82 4.44
C GLN A 143 -6.99 -8.16 3.06
N LYS A 144 -7.96 -8.54 2.23
CA LYS A 144 -8.15 -7.99 0.90
C LYS A 144 -8.58 -6.52 0.94
N LEU A 145 -9.54 -6.18 1.81
CA LEU A 145 -10.07 -4.82 1.96
C LEU A 145 -9.06 -3.86 2.59
N SER A 146 -8.31 -4.31 3.59
CA SER A 146 -7.27 -3.51 4.26
C SER A 146 -5.98 -3.37 3.42
N GLY A 147 -5.58 -4.45 2.73
CA GLY A 147 -4.35 -4.47 1.94
C GLY A 147 -4.54 -3.93 0.52
N LYS A 148 -4.65 -4.83 -0.46
CA LYS A 148 -4.57 -4.50 -1.89
C LYS A 148 -5.67 -3.55 -2.37
N ARG A 149 -6.86 -3.62 -1.77
CA ARG A 149 -7.99 -2.76 -2.18
C ARG A 149 -7.96 -1.41 -1.50
N GLY A 150 -7.42 -1.34 -0.29
CA GLY A 150 -7.37 -0.11 0.48
C GLY A 150 -8.75 0.54 0.61
N VAL A 151 -9.76 -0.25 0.94
CA VAL A 151 -11.10 0.24 1.30
C VAL A 151 -11.18 0.46 2.80
N LEU A 152 -10.53 -0.43 3.56
CA LEU A 152 -10.41 -0.33 5.01
C LEU A 152 -9.00 0.10 5.40
N GLY A 153 -8.90 0.78 6.53
CA GLY A 153 -7.66 0.95 7.28
C GLY A 153 -7.69 0.08 8.54
N THR A 154 -6.52 -0.17 9.10
CA THR A 154 -6.36 -0.89 10.37
C THR A 154 -5.77 0.04 11.42
N TYR A 155 -6.32 -0.01 12.62
CA TYR A 155 -5.85 0.76 13.77
C TYR A 155 -5.65 -0.14 14.98
N ARG A 156 -4.64 0.15 15.80
CA ARG A 156 -4.48 -0.48 17.11
C ARG A 156 -4.81 0.56 18.17
N SER A 157 -5.95 0.42 18.84
CA SER A 157 -6.36 1.31 19.94
C SER A 157 -5.68 0.97 21.26
N GLY A 158 -5.32 -0.31 21.47
CA GLY A 158 -4.84 -0.80 22.76
C GLY A 158 -5.97 -1.20 23.73
N THR A 159 -7.23 -0.85 23.44
CA THR A 159 -8.40 -1.19 24.27
C THR A 159 -8.74 -2.68 24.22
N ARG A 160 -8.67 -3.27 23.03
CA ARG A 160 -8.92 -4.70 22.79
C ARG A 160 -7.77 -5.32 22.02
N ARG A 161 -7.61 -6.64 22.16
CA ARG A 161 -6.60 -7.40 21.42
C ARG A 161 -6.92 -7.37 19.93
N GLY A 162 -5.93 -7.01 19.11
CA GLY A 162 -6.04 -7.06 17.65
C GLY A 162 -6.19 -5.69 16.98
N TYR A 163 -6.63 -5.72 15.72
CA TYR A 163 -6.83 -4.51 14.91
C TYR A 163 -8.31 -4.15 14.87
N HIS A 164 -8.56 -2.85 14.97
CA HIS A 164 -9.83 -2.24 14.65
C HIS A 164 -9.82 -1.90 13.16
N TYR A 165 -10.85 -2.33 12.47
CA TYR A 165 -11.07 -2.05 11.06
C TYR A 165 -12.01 -0.86 10.95
N GLY A 166 -11.62 0.11 10.13
CA GLY A 166 -12.45 1.28 9.82
C GLY A 166 -12.33 1.64 8.35
N LEU A 167 -13.18 2.53 7.85
CA LEU A 167 -13.07 3.00 6.47
C LEU A 167 -11.76 3.75 6.28
N LYS A 168 -11.12 3.57 5.11
CA LYS A 168 -9.83 4.20 4.83
C LYS A 168 -9.89 5.73 4.87
N ASP A 169 -11.04 6.32 4.58
CA ASP A 169 -11.22 7.79 4.62
C ASP A 169 -11.14 8.36 6.03
N TRP A 170 -11.40 7.54 7.06
CA TRP A 170 -11.24 7.90 8.46
C TRP A 170 -9.77 8.00 8.88
N PHE A 171 -8.85 7.56 8.02
CA PHE A 171 -7.42 7.64 8.24
C PHE A 171 -6.81 8.77 7.42
N PHE A 172 -5.72 9.34 7.91
CA PHE A 172 -4.89 10.23 7.14
C PHE A 172 -4.17 9.45 6.02
N LYS A 173 -4.37 9.87 4.77
CA LYS A 173 -3.70 9.26 3.60
C LYS A 173 -2.17 9.29 3.69
N SER A 174 -1.62 10.28 4.39
CA SER A 174 -0.17 10.51 4.53
C SER A 174 0.47 9.69 5.67
N THR A 175 -0.18 9.62 6.83
CA THR A 175 0.39 9.02 8.05
C THR A 175 -0.22 7.68 8.43
N GLY A 176 -1.39 7.33 7.87
CA GLY A 176 -2.13 6.14 8.25
C GLY A 176 -2.69 6.18 9.68
N LYS A 177 -2.63 7.34 10.36
CA LYS A 177 -3.24 7.54 11.68
C LYS A 177 -4.74 7.80 11.51
N VAL A 178 -5.53 7.43 12.52
CA VAL A 178 -6.97 7.76 12.58
C VAL A 178 -7.11 9.27 12.77
N ARG A 179 -8.09 9.87 12.07
CA ARG A 179 -8.41 11.29 12.23
C ARG A 179 -9.07 11.52 13.60
N PRO A 180 -8.80 12.64 14.28
CA PRO A 180 -9.38 12.93 15.58
C PRO A 180 -10.90 12.80 15.64
N ALA A 181 -11.61 13.22 14.58
CA ALA A 181 -13.07 13.15 14.47
C ALA A 181 -13.66 11.73 14.58
N TYR A 182 -12.87 10.68 14.32
CA TYR A 182 -13.32 9.29 14.38
C TYR A 182 -12.72 8.53 15.57
N LEU A 183 -11.97 9.19 16.44
CA LEU A 183 -11.40 8.53 17.63
C LEU A 183 -12.49 8.12 18.63
N ASP A 184 -13.57 8.89 18.74
CA ASP A 184 -14.69 8.56 19.65
C ASP A 184 -15.42 7.27 19.26
N GLN A 185 -15.29 6.83 18.00
CA GLN A 185 -15.88 5.60 17.49
C GLN A 185 -15.07 4.34 17.84
N LEU A 186 -13.98 4.47 18.61
CA LEU A 186 -13.13 3.36 19.07
C LEU A 186 -13.48 2.86 20.50
N LYS A 187 -14.57 3.36 21.07
CA LYS A 187 -15.03 3.01 22.42
C LYS A 187 -15.63 1.61 22.48
#